data_AF-A0A8H4VZ05-F1
#
_entry.id   AF-A0A8H4VZ05-F1
#
_cell.length_a   1.000
_cell.length_b   1.000
_cell.length_c   1.000
_cell.angle_alpha   90.00
_cell.angle_beta   90.00
_cell.angle_gamma   90.00
#
_symmetry.space_group_name_H-M   'P 1'
#
loop_
_entity.id
_entity.type
_entity.pdbx_description
1 polymer ?
#
loop_
_entity_poly.entity_id
_entity_poly.type
_entity_poly.pdbx_seq_one_letter_code
_entity_poly.pdbx_strand_id
1 'polypeptide(L)' 'MKTTHWTRLDVAAEKVGAVLNKSVSNWTEALPTDTQEICSRETDHTSDSDKRDHLTVVCFNSNGDGTTRHVPVTK' A
#
# COMPACT_ATOMS: atom_id res chain seq x y z
N MET A 1 -1.23 0.67 16.24
CA MET A 1 0.16 0.39 16.71
C MET A 1 0.67 1.63 17.43
N LYS A 2 1.17 1.48 18.66
CA LYS A 2 1.57 2.58 19.55
C LYS A 2 2.98 2.34 20.06
N THR A 3 3.85 3.33 19.94
CA THR A 3 5.12 3.39 20.68
C THR A 3 5.08 4.53 21.69
N THR A 4 6.08 4.63 22.55
CA THR A 4 6.24 5.74 23.51
C THR A 4 6.39 7.11 22.85
N HIS A 5 6.77 7.16 21.58
CA HIS A 5 7.04 8.41 20.84
C HIS A 5 6.00 8.74 19.78
N TRP A 6 5.20 7.75 19.34
CA TRP A 6 4.26 7.97 18.26
C TRP A 6 3.07 7.01 18.35
N THR A 7 1.89 7.57 18.11
CA THR A 7 0.66 6.79 17.92
C THR A 7 0.17 7.05 16.51
N ARG A 8 0.06 5.99 15.70
CA ARG A 8 -0.66 6.11 14.42
C ARG A 8 -2.11 6.39 14.74
N LEU A 9 -2.64 7.52 14.30
CA LEU A 9 -4.08 7.76 14.32
C LEU A 9 -4.76 6.75 13.40
N ASP A 10 -5.84 6.12 13.85
CA ASP A 10 -6.57 5.12 13.06
C ASP A 10 -7.12 5.72 11.75
N VAL A 11 -7.50 7.01 11.75
CA VAL A 11 -7.85 7.75 10.53
C VAL A 11 -6.75 7.73 9.46
N ALA A 12 -5.47 7.75 9.87
CA ALA A 12 -4.37 7.66 8.92
C ALA A 12 -4.20 6.23 8.39
N ALA A 13 -4.55 5.21 9.19
CA ALA A 13 -4.61 3.82 8.74
C ALA A 13 -5.69 3.62 7.68
N GLU A 14 -6.89 4.13 7.95
CA GLU A 14 -8.06 3.96 7.09
C GLU A 14 -7.88 4.62 5.72
N LYS A 15 -7.33 5.85 5.69
CA LYS A 15 -7.07 6.56 4.44
C LYS A 15 -6.10 5.80 3.53
N VAL A 16 -4.99 5.31 4.08
CA VAL A 16 -4.01 4.51 3.33
C VAL A 16 -4.63 3.19 2.87
N GLY A 17 -5.44 2.55 3.72
CA GLY A 17 -6.17 1.33 3.35
C GLY A 17 -7.15 1.54 2.19
N ALA A 18 -7.89 2.66 2.19
CA ALA A 18 -8.82 2.99 1.11
C ALA A 18 -8.11 3.23 -0.24
N VAL A 19 -6.98 3.96 -0.22
CA VAL A 19 -6.17 4.24 -1.42
C VAL A 19 -5.54 2.96 -1.97
N LEU A 20 -5.01 2.10 -1.10
CA LEU A 20 -4.48 0.80 -1.48
C LEU A 20 -5.57 -0.08 -2.11
N ASN A 21 -6.74 -0.15 -1.48
CA ASN A 21 -7.86 -0.97 -1.96
C ASN A 21 -8.34 -0.51 -3.35
N LYS A 22 -8.49 0.81 -3.57
CA LYS A 22 -8.82 1.37 -4.90
C LYS A 22 -7.75 1.02 -5.94
N SER A 23 -6.48 1.17 -5.58
CA SER A 23 -5.36 0.96 -6.50
C SER A 23 -5.21 -0.51 -6.89
N VAL A 24 -5.31 -1.44 -5.92
CA VAL A 24 -5.30 -2.89 -6.17
C VAL A 24 -6.54 -3.32 -6.97
N SER A 25 -7.72 -2.75 -6.71
CA SER A 25 -8.94 -3.06 -7.47
C SER A 25 -8.84 -2.68 -8.95
N ASN A 26 -8.07 -1.64 -9.26
CA ASN A 26 -7.81 -1.20 -10.65
C ASN A 26 -6.55 -1.83 -11.26
N TRP A 27 -5.82 -2.64 -10.51
CA TRP A 27 -4.59 -3.26 -10.98
C TRP A 27 -4.94 -4.46 -11.87
N THR A 28 -4.54 -4.39 -13.14
CA THR A 28 -4.86 -5.40 -14.16
C THR A 28 -3.79 -6.45 -14.33
N GLU A 29 -2.62 -6.28 -13.71
CA GLU A 29 -1.55 -7.28 -13.76
C GLU A 29 -1.80 -8.40 -12.76
N ALA A 30 -1.29 -9.59 -13.08
CA ALA A 30 -1.38 -10.72 -12.16
C ALA A 30 -0.54 -10.44 -10.90
N LEU A 31 -1.15 -10.66 -9.73
CA LEU A 31 -0.42 -10.72 -8.48
C LEU A 31 0.65 -11.82 -8.56
N PRO A 32 1.81 -11.65 -7.90
CA PRO A 32 2.76 -12.73 -7.73
C PRO A 32 2.07 -14.00 -7.21
N THR A 33 2.47 -15.16 -7.72
CA THR A 33 1.88 -16.44 -7.32
C THR A 33 1.89 -16.58 -5.80
N ASP A 34 0.79 -17.07 -5.26
CA ASP A 34 0.63 -17.33 -3.82
C ASP A 34 0.67 -16.07 -2.92
N THR A 35 0.42 -14.88 -3.48
CA THR A 35 0.22 -13.66 -2.67
C THR A 35 -0.96 -13.84 -1.71
N GLN A 36 -0.71 -13.79 -0.41
CA GLN A 36 -1.73 -13.83 0.64
C GLN A 36 -2.02 -12.46 1.23
N GLU A 37 -1.01 -11.58 1.28
CA GLU A 37 -1.14 -10.25 1.86
C GLU A 37 -0.46 -9.20 0.98
N ILE A 38 -1.09 -8.03 0.86
CA ILE A 38 -0.50 -6.86 0.21
C ILE A 38 -0.41 -5.73 1.23
N CYS A 39 0.81 -5.30 1.51
CA CYS A 39 1.09 -4.21 2.44
C CYS A 39 1.63 -2.99 1.68
N SER A 40 0.93 -1.86 1.75
CA SER A 40 1.50 -0.57 1.31
C SER A 40 2.66 -0.20 2.24
N ARG A 41 3.82 0.13 1.65
CA ARG A 41 4.94 0.72 2.39
C ARG A 41 4.83 2.23 2.55
N GLU A 42 3.81 2.84 1.95
CA GLU A 42 3.74 4.28 1.81
C GLU A 42 2.58 4.88 2.58
N THR A 43 2.87 5.97 3.27
CA THR A 43 1.88 6.95 3.72
C THR A 43 1.54 7.85 2.56
N ASP A 44 0.24 8.05 2.34
CA ASP A 44 -0.37 8.96 1.35
C ASP A 44 0.45 10.26 1.19
N HIS A 45 1.08 10.45 0.02
CA HIS A 45 1.78 11.69 -0.33
C HIS A 45 0.76 12.67 -0.93
N THR A 46 0.28 13.58 -0.08
CA THR A 46 -0.74 14.59 -0.45
C THR A 46 -0.16 15.86 -1.08
N SER A 47 1.16 15.95 -1.25
CA SER A 47 1.81 17.10 -1.88
C SER A 47 1.45 17.17 -3.37
N ASP A 48 0.79 18.23 -3.81
CA ASP A 48 0.45 18.43 -5.23
C ASP A 48 1.71 18.57 -6.11
N SER A 49 2.87 18.88 -5.51
CA SER A 49 4.18 18.92 -6.19
C SER A 49 4.88 17.56 -6.32
N ASP A 50 4.46 16.53 -5.60
CA ASP A 50 5.00 15.16 -5.65
C ASP A 50 3.83 14.20 -5.94
N LYS A 51 3.27 14.30 -7.16
CA LYS A 51 2.17 13.45 -7.60
C LYS A 51 2.72 12.05 -7.83
N ARG A 52 2.71 11.22 -6.79
CA ARG A 52 2.98 9.78 -6.96
C ARG A 52 1.90 9.18 -7.86
N ASP A 53 2.35 8.64 -8.97
CA ASP A 53 1.56 7.91 -9.97
C ASP A 53 1.45 6.41 -9.62
N HIS A 54 2.12 5.96 -8.56
CA HIS A 54 2.10 4.60 -8.06
C HIS A 54 2.29 4.53 -6.53
N LEU A 55 1.79 3.45 -5.91
CA LEU A 55 2.10 3.02 -4.55
C LEU A 55 3.14 1.91 -4.59
N THR A 56 4.15 2.03 -3.75
CA THR A 56 5.05 0.90 -3.46
C THR A 56 4.38 -0.05 -2.47
N VAL A 57 4.10 -1.27 -2.90
CA VAL A 57 3.50 -2.32 -2.08
C VAL A 57 4.43 -3.53 -1.98
N VAL A 58 4.27 -4.30 -0.91
CA VAL A 58 4.90 -5.62 -0.79
C VAL A 58 3.81 -6.66 -0.78
N CYS A 59 3.90 -7.59 -1.72
CA CYS A 59 3.08 -8.79 -1.79
C CYS A 59 3.80 -9.90 -1.03
N PHE A 60 3.23 -10.35 0.09
CA PHE A 60 3.76 -11.48 0.86
C PHE A 60 3.11 -12.77 0.38
N ASN A 61 3.94 -13.79 0.13
CA ASN A 61 3.47 -15.14 -0.17
C ASN A 61 3.17 -15.95 1.11
N SER A 62 2.70 -17.19 0.98
CA SER A 62 2.43 -18.08 2.14
C SER A 62 3.65 -18.41 2.99
N ASN A 63 4.85 -18.28 2.42
CA ASN A 63 6.12 -18.50 3.12
C ASN A 63 6.63 -17.23 3.85
N GLY A 64 5.95 -16.09 3.68
CA GLY A 64 6.37 -14.80 4.22
C GLY A 64 7.42 -14.07 3.37
N ASP A 65 7.73 -14.56 2.16
CA ASP A 65 8.60 -13.83 1.22
C ASP A 65 7.84 -12.63 0.64
N GLY A 66 8.41 -11.45 0.84
CA GLY A 66 7.86 -10.20 0.33
C GLY A 66 8.43 -9.85 -1.05
N THR A 67 7.58 -9.82 -2.07
CA THR A 67 7.93 -9.26 -3.39
C THR A 67 7.44 -7.81 -3.48
N THR A 68 8.36 -6.89 -3.75
CA THR A 68 7.98 -5.48 -3.94
C THR A 68 7.39 -5.27 -5.33
N ARG A 69 6.26 -4.56 -5.39
CA ARG A 69 5.55 -4.18 -6.61
C ARG A 69 5.14 -2.72 -6.54
N HIS A 70 5.01 -2.09 -7.70
CA HIS A 70 4.52 -0.73 -7.83
C HIS A 70 3.13 -0.80 -8.44
N VAL A 71 2.11 -0.40 -7.67
CA VAL A 71 0.72 -0.43 -8.10
C VAL A 71 0.33 0.98 -8.54
N PRO A 72 -0.17 1.18 -9.77
CA PRO A 72 -0.54 2.52 -10.23
C PRO A 72 -1.67 3.11 -9.38
N VAL A 73 -1.56 4.40 -9.03
CA VAL A 73 -2.61 5.14 -8.33
C VAL A 73 -3.45 5.87 -9.35
N THR A 74 -4.70 5.44 -9.50
CA THR A 74 -5.70 6.21 -10.25
C THR A 74 -6.28 7.28 -9.33
N LYS A 75 -5.90 8.54 -9.56
CA LYS A 75 -6.55 9.70 -8.93
C LYS A 75 -8.04 9.71 -9.27
#